data_AF-A0A528BYJ3-F1
#
_entry.id   AF-A0A528BYJ3-F1
#
_cell.length_a   1.000
_cell.length_b   1.000
_cell.length_c   1.000
_cell.angle_alpha   90.00
_cell.angle_beta   90.00
_cell.angle_gamma   90.00
#
_symmetry.space_group_name_H-M   'P 1'
#
loop_
_entity.id
_entity.type
_entity.pdbx_description
1 polymer ?
#
loop_
_entity_poly.entity_id
_entity_poly.type
_entity_poly.pdbx_seq_one_letter_code
_entity_poly.pdbx_strand_id
1 'polypeptide(L)'
;PQIRSVLGKRVTFSATATRDPQGSFAANALQLTSGSLSASGTASATGTDIQADIRGTLGDVSVLSPMVGVPVGGAVDFALTASGARTAPDFSVSADSDSLTASGRTVKTIKLAATGKADIANPAADVSLTGSVDDQPLDLRASLVTRDGMRSLNGLSLSLADNKVSGDLALDDTLLPLGTLTLEAPDIGPLAALAGQTAAGDVQGSIRLSSDGGAPTVAIDLTSGSISRGDLAAKTTAVNALVANYL
;
A
#
# COMPACT_ATOMS: atom_id res chain seq x y z
N PRO A 1 16.13 9.36 5.14
CA PRO A 1 15.39 9.90 6.32
C PRO A 1 14.21 9.02 6.80
N GLN A 2 13.54 8.28 5.91
CA GLN A 2 12.30 7.55 6.25
C GLN A 2 12.46 6.25 7.06
N ILE A 3 13.63 5.61 7.09
CA ILE A 3 13.85 4.36 7.86
C ILE A 3 14.00 4.61 9.38
N ARG A 4 14.26 5.85 9.80
CA ARG A 4 14.51 6.17 11.22
C ARG A 4 13.31 5.94 12.12
N SER A 5 12.09 5.97 11.60
CA SER A 5 10.87 5.76 12.39
C SER A 5 10.73 4.32 12.91
N VAL A 6 11.25 3.34 12.16
CA VAL A 6 11.08 1.92 12.48
C VAL A 6 12.14 1.42 13.47
N LEU A 7 13.35 1.98 13.44
CA LEU A 7 14.44 1.54 14.31
C LEU A 7 14.29 2.09 15.73
N GLY A 8 14.44 1.22 16.72
CA GLY A 8 14.55 1.62 18.12
C GLY A 8 15.86 2.36 18.43
N LYS A 9 15.97 2.83 19.69
CA LYS A 9 17.17 3.56 20.18
C LYS A 9 18.47 2.76 20.09
N ARG A 10 18.38 1.42 20.07
CA ARG A 10 19.51 0.51 19.96
C ARG A 10 19.28 -0.44 18.80
N VAL A 11 20.30 -0.56 17.97
CA VAL A 11 20.39 -1.56 16.90
C VAL A 11 21.45 -2.57 17.30
N THR A 12 21.08 -3.85 17.29
CA THR A 12 22.03 -4.96 17.40
C THR A 12 22.07 -5.66 16.05
N PHE A 13 23.27 -5.85 15.52
CA PHE A 13 23.50 -6.49 14.24
C PHE A 13 24.65 -7.50 14.37
N SER A 14 24.47 -8.70 13.84
CA SER A 14 25.53 -9.69 13.71
C SER A 14 25.47 -10.39 12.37
N ALA A 15 26.63 -10.74 11.83
CA ALA A 15 26.75 -11.43 10.56
C ALA A 15 27.99 -12.34 10.58
N THR A 16 27.88 -13.53 9.99
CA THR A 16 29.07 -14.27 9.53
C THR A 16 29.28 -13.97 8.06
N ALA A 17 30.45 -13.44 7.71
CA ALA A 17 30.75 -13.00 6.36
C ALA A 17 32.00 -13.66 5.78
N THR A 18 31.98 -13.90 4.47
CA THR A 18 33.11 -14.43 3.69
C THR A 18 33.38 -13.51 2.51
N ARG A 19 34.65 -13.41 2.12
CA ARG A 19 35.07 -12.75 0.88
C ARG A 19 36.07 -13.64 0.16
N ASP A 20 35.87 -13.87 -1.13
CA ASP A 20 36.81 -14.64 -1.95
C ASP A 20 37.89 -13.74 -2.60
N PRO A 21 38.94 -14.33 -3.21
CA PRO A 21 39.97 -13.57 -3.93
C PRO A 21 39.43 -12.75 -5.12
N GLN A 22 38.34 -13.19 -5.74
CA GLN A 22 37.67 -12.54 -6.87
C GLN A 22 36.83 -11.33 -6.42
N GLY A 23 36.63 -11.18 -5.11
CA GLY A 23 35.94 -10.05 -4.50
C GLY A 23 34.45 -10.27 -4.26
N SER A 24 33.93 -11.48 -4.50
CA SER A 24 32.59 -11.83 -4.09
C SER A 24 32.49 -11.85 -2.58
N PHE A 25 31.38 -11.31 -2.08
CA PHE A 25 31.07 -11.20 -0.66
C PHE A 25 29.80 -11.99 -0.36
N ALA A 26 29.76 -12.67 0.77
CA ALA A 26 28.55 -13.29 1.28
C ALA A 26 28.43 -13.08 2.79
N ALA A 27 27.26 -12.70 3.25
CA ALA A 27 26.84 -12.70 4.64
C ALA A 27 25.81 -13.82 4.81
N ASN A 28 26.23 -14.91 5.45
CA ASN A 28 25.49 -16.18 5.47
C ASN A 28 24.55 -16.33 6.67
N ALA A 29 24.68 -15.46 7.66
CA ALA A 29 23.90 -15.52 8.90
C ALA A 29 23.68 -14.10 9.44
N LEU A 30 22.94 -13.29 8.70
CA LEU A 30 22.53 -11.96 9.14
C LEU A 30 21.50 -12.10 10.26
N GLN A 31 21.68 -11.31 11.31
CA GLN A 31 20.72 -11.12 12.39
C GLN A 31 20.68 -9.63 12.73
N LEU A 32 19.48 -9.07 12.83
CA LEU A 32 19.22 -7.69 13.16
C LEU A 32 18.09 -7.64 14.18
N THR A 33 18.27 -6.88 15.26
CA THR A 33 17.20 -6.53 16.19
C THR A 33 17.26 -5.05 16.54
N SER A 34 16.12 -4.36 16.52
CA SER A 34 16.02 -2.94 16.85
C SER A 34 14.59 -2.58 17.28
N GLY A 35 14.38 -2.30 18.57
CA GLY A 35 13.03 -2.06 19.08
C GLY A 35 12.12 -3.29 18.87
N SER A 36 10.98 -3.10 18.22
CA SER A 36 10.05 -4.18 17.84
C SER A 36 10.43 -4.90 16.54
N LEU A 37 11.47 -4.46 15.84
CA LEU A 37 11.96 -5.08 14.61
C LEU A 37 12.96 -6.18 14.93
N SER A 38 12.75 -7.37 14.36
CA SER A 38 13.74 -8.44 14.24
C SER A 38 13.81 -8.95 12.82
N ALA A 39 15.01 -9.21 12.29
CA ALA A 39 15.20 -9.77 10.96
C ALA A 39 16.42 -10.69 10.91
N SER A 40 16.36 -11.68 10.04
CA SER A 40 17.45 -12.63 9.80
C SER A 40 17.51 -13.02 8.33
N GLY A 41 18.65 -13.52 7.86
CA GLY A 41 18.73 -14.06 6.51
C GLY A 41 20.13 -14.03 5.92
N THR A 42 20.19 -13.87 4.61
CA THR A 42 21.43 -13.91 3.83
C THR A 42 21.49 -12.75 2.85
N ALA A 43 22.70 -12.32 2.53
CA ALA A 43 22.96 -11.41 1.44
C ALA A 43 24.31 -11.71 0.80
N SER A 44 24.41 -11.60 -0.51
CA SER A 44 25.67 -11.74 -1.24
C SER A 44 25.81 -10.67 -2.31
N ALA A 45 27.05 -10.43 -2.73
CA ALA A 45 27.38 -9.55 -3.82
C ALA A 45 28.51 -10.17 -4.65
N THR A 46 28.29 -10.26 -5.96
CA THR A 46 29.28 -10.78 -6.93
C THR A 46 29.34 -9.80 -8.10
N GLY A 47 30.50 -9.16 -8.30
CA GLY A 47 30.62 -8.06 -9.25
C GLY A 47 29.65 -6.92 -8.90
N THR A 48 28.77 -6.56 -9.84
CA THR A 48 27.72 -5.53 -9.66
C THR A 48 26.41 -6.07 -9.11
N ASP A 49 26.28 -7.39 -9.03
CA ASP A 49 25.01 -8.03 -8.71
C ASP A 49 24.93 -8.34 -7.23
N ILE A 50 23.69 -8.40 -6.74
CA ILE A 50 23.35 -8.77 -5.37
C ILE A 50 22.37 -9.93 -5.36
N GLN A 51 22.35 -10.62 -4.24
CA GLN A 51 21.25 -11.51 -3.86
C GLN A 51 20.96 -11.31 -2.38
N ALA A 52 19.69 -11.27 -2.00
CA ALA A 52 19.26 -11.19 -0.61
C ALA A 52 18.02 -12.07 -0.40
N ASP A 53 17.95 -12.69 0.77
CA ASP A 53 16.76 -13.39 1.29
C ASP A 53 16.71 -13.09 2.79
N ILE A 54 15.73 -12.28 3.19
CA ILE A 54 15.57 -11.75 4.53
C ILE A 54 14.15 -12.07 5.00
N ARG A 55 14.03 -12.54 6.25
CA ARG A 55 12.75 -12.70 6.93
C ARG A 55 12.79 -11.99 8.27
N GLY A 56 11.65 -11.52 8.74
CA GLY A 56 11.58 -10.85 10.01
C GLY A 56 10.18 -10.58 10.49
N THR A 57 10.12 -9.85 11.59
CA THR A 57 8.90 -9.45 12.28
C THR A 57 9.05 -8.00 12.70
N LEU A 58 8.00 -7.22 12.51
CA LEU A 58 7.80 -5.96 13.20
C LEU A 58 6.68 -6.17 14.22
N GLY A 59 7.07 -6.42 15.47
CA GLY A 59 6.16 -6.81 16.55
C GLY A 59 5.24 -5.69 17.04
N ASP A 60 5.47 -4.45 16.60
CA ASP A 60 4.62 -3.31 16.88
C ASP A 60 4.66 -2.37 15.68
N VAL A 61 3.60 -2.39 14.88
CA VAL A 61 3.48 -1.52 13.69
C VAL A 61 3.14 -0.08 14.03
N SER A 62 2.83 0.27 15.29
CA SER A 62 2.46 1.64 15.65
C SER A 62 3.54 2.67 15.32
N VAL A 63 4.81 2.23 15.23
CA VAL A 63 5.95 3.01 14.73
C VAL A 63 5.78 3.52 13.30
N LEU A 64 4.89 2.90 12.51
CA LEU A 64 4.55 3.29 11.14
C LEU A 64 3.42 4.33 11.07
N SER A 65 2.73 4.62 12.17
CA SER A 65 1.61 5.58 12.18
C SER A 65 1.95 6.94 11.56
N PRO A 66 3.15 7.54 11.81
CA PRO A 66 3.52 8.81 11.16
C PRO A 66 3.71 8.70 9.64
N MET A 67 4.04 7.51 9.13
CA MET A 67 4.24 7.28 7.70
C MET A 67 2.91 7.02 6.99
N VAL A 68 1.99 6.31 7.63
CA VAL A 68 0.68 5.97 7.07
C VAL A 68 -0.32 7.13 7.24
N GLY A 69 -0.07 8.04 8.18
CA GLY A 69 -0.94 9.20 8.44
C GLY A 69 -2.13 8.90 9.35
N VAL A 70 -2.26 7.67 9.83
CA VAL A 70 -3.28 7.25 10.81
C VAL A 70 -2.67 6.36 11.89
N PRO A 71 -3.24 6.33 13.11
CA PRO A 71 -2.85 5.35 14.12
C PRO A 71 -3.03 3.93 13.59
N VAL A 72 -1.94 3.15 13.63
CA VAL A 72 -1.94 1.73 13.31
C VAL A 72 -1.47 0.90 14.50
N GLY A 73 -1.85 -0.36 14.54
CA GLY A 73 -1.49 -1.29 15.63
C GLY A 73 -1.51 -2.74 15.17
N GLY A 74 -0.89 -3.61 15.96
CA GLY A 74 -0.67 -5.01 15.64
C GLY A 74 0.79 -5.32 15.30
N ALA A 75 1.02 -6.48 14.69
CA ALA A 75 2.34 -6.97 14.32
C ALA A 75 2.30 -7.52 12.89
N VAL A 76 3.43 -7.48 12.20
CA VAL A 76 3.58 -8.09 10.87
C VAL A 76 4.81 -8.98 10.84
N ASP A 77 4.66 -10.16 10.26
CA ASP A 77 5.78 -10.93 9.74
C ASP A 77 6.04 -10.50 8.30
N PHE A 78 7.28 -10.56 7.86
CA PHE A 78 7.65 -10.19 6.50
C PHE A 78 8.76 -11.06 5.94
N ALA A 79 8.77 -11.17 4.62
CA ALA A 79 9.87 -11.73 3.85
C ALA A 79 10.24 -10.77 2.71
N LEU A 80 11.53 -10.71 2.38
CA LEU A 80 12.08 -9.92 1.30
C LEU A 80 13.13 -10.73 0.55
N THR A 81 13.01 -10.79 -0.77
CA THR A 81 14.07 -11.24 -1.65
C THR A 81 14.46 -10.11 -2.59
N ALA A 82 15.74 -10.07 -2.97
CA ALA A 82 16.24 -9.17 -3.99
C ALA A 82 17.34 -9.87 -4.80
N SER A 83 17.38 -9.65 -6.11
CA SER A 83 18.39 -10.25 -6.97
C SER A 83 18.70 -9.41 -8.21
N GLY A 84 19.91 -9.56 -8.74
CA GLY A 84 20.36 -8.89 -9.97
C GLY A 84 21.15 -7.62 -9.68
N ALA A 85 21.16 -6.68 -10.62
CA ALA A 85 21.99 -5.48 -10.56
C ALA A 85 21.72 -4.65 -9.30
N ARG A 86 22.76 -4.31 -8.53
CA ARG A 86 22.65 -3.56 -7.26
C ARG A 86 21.87 -2.25 -7.35
N THR A 87 21.90 -1.58 -8.50
CA THR A 87 21.24 -0.29 -8.74
C THR A 87 19.77 -0.42 -9.13
N ALA A 88 19.34 -1.61 -9.57
CA ALA A 88 17.98 -1.90 -9.99
C ALA A 88 17.68 -3.41 -9.80
N PRO A 89 17.73 -3.93 -8.56
CA PRO A 89 17.47 -5.34 -8.34
C PRO A 89 15.98 -5.62 -8.57
N ASP A 90 15.70 -6.82 -9.07
CA ASP A 90 14.36 -7.38 -8.95
C ASP A 90 14.11 -7.70 -7.47
N PHE A 91 12.90 -7.46 -6.98
CA PHE A 91 12.54 -7.72 -5.59
C PHE A 91 11.20 -8.45 -5.48
N SER A 92 11.04 -9.18 -4.39
CA SER A 92 9.76 -9.65 -3.89
C SER A 92 9.68 -9.36 -2.40
N VAL A 93 8.55 -8.85 -1.95
CA VAL A 93 8.24 -8.62 -0.54
C VAL A 93 6.89 -9.25 -0.23
N SER A 94 6.79 -9.93 0.89
CA SER A 94 5.51 -10.31 1.49
C SER A 94 5.45 -9.81 2.92
N ALA A 95 4.25 -9.49 3.39
CA ALA A 95 3.98 -9.25 4.79
C ALA A 95 2.62 -9.83 5.17
N ASP A 96 2.57 -10.50 6.32
CA ASP A 96 1.40 -11.22 6.78
C ASP A 96 1.07 -10.78 8.21
N SER A 97 -0.22 -10.73 8.54
CA SER A 97 -0.67 -10.46 9.91
C SER A 97 -2.01 -11.11 10.19
N ASP A 98 -2.15 -11.73 11.35
CA ASP A 98 -3.45 -12.25 11.80
C ASP A 98 -4.46 -11.11 12.01
N SER A 99 -3.99 -9.95 12.48
CA SER A 99 -4.82 -8.79 12.78
C SER A 99 -3.99 -7.51 12.84
N LEU A 100 -4.40 -6.51 12.09
CA LEU A 100 -3.93 -5.13 12.24
C LEU A 100 -5.10 -4.21 12.56
N THR A 101 -4.81 -3.14 13.28
CA THR A 101 -5.76 -2.06 13.49
C THR A 101 -5.33 -0.81 12.74
N ALA A 102 -6.27 -0.12 12.11
CA ALA A 102 -6.07 1.20 11.49
C ALA A 102 -7.27 2.09 11.78
N SER A 103 -7.04 3.29 12.33
CA SER A 103 -8.13 4.24 12.66
C SER A 103 -9.26 3.62 13.50
N GLY A 104 -8.90 2.75 14.45
CA GLY A 104 -9.85 2.06 15.33
C GLY A 104 -10.59 0.88 14.71
N ARG A 105 -10.32 0.53 13.44
CA ARG A 105 -10.89 -0.65 12.77
C ARG A 105 -9.90 -1.78 12.73
N THR A 106 -10.42 -3.00 12.83
CA THR A 106 -9.63 -4.22 12.76
C THR A 106 -9.74 -4.82 11.36
N VAL A 107 -8.60 -5.13 10.77
CA VAL A 107 -8.48 -5.95 9.56
C VAL A 107 -7.84 -7.26 9.97
N LYS A 108 -8.45 -8.40 9.61
CA LYS A 108 -7.93 -9.73 9.95
C LYS A 108 -7.33 -10.42 8.72
N THR A 109 -6.50 -11.44 8.98
CA THR A 109 -5.95 -12.36 7.97
C THR A 109 -5.30 -11.64 6.78
N ILE A 110 -4.47 -10.65 7.10
CA ILE A 110 -3.89 -9.75 6.12
C ILE A 110 -2.72 -10.42 5.43
N LYS A 111 -2.68 -10.32 4.10
CA LYS A 111 -1.54 -10.69 3.28
C LYS A 111 -1.25 -9.60 2.27
N LEU A 112 -0.10 -8.98 2.40
CA LEU A 112 0.47 -8.02 1.45
C LEU A 112 1.54 -8.74 0.65
N ALA A 113 1.55 -8.55 -0.67
CA ALA A 113 2.63 -8.97 -1.52
C ALA A 113 2.97 -7.87 -2.53
N ALA A 114 4.26 -7.67 -2.78
CA ALA A 114 4.75 -6.76 -3.81
C ALA A 114 5.93 -7.39 -4.56
N THR A 115 5.95 -7.28 -5.88
CA THR A 115 7.06 -7.72 -6.73
C THR A 115 7.40 -6.65 -7.74
N GLY A 116 8.68 -6.45 -8.05
CA GLY A 116 9.03 -5.41 -9.01
C GLY A 116 10.50 -5.12 -9.17
N LYS A 117 10.80 -3.92 -9.67
CA LYS A 117 12.13 -3.40 -9.93
C LYS A 117 12.43 -2.24 -8.99
N ALA A 118 13.46 -2.39 -8.15
CA ALA A 118 13.92 -1.34 -7.25
C ALA A 118 14.91 -0.40 -7.96
N ASP A 119 14.48 0.20 -9.08
CA ASP A 119 15.17 1.30 -9.75
C ASP A 119 14.63 2.63 -9.19
N ILE A 120 15.50 3.45 -8.60
CA ILE A 120 15.10 4.75 -8.03
C ILE A 120 14.59 5.71 -9.12
N ALA A 121 15.14 5.63 -10.33
CA ALA A 121 14.74 6.48 -11.44
C ALA A 121 13.44 5.98 -12.08
N ASN A 122 13.27 4.66 -12.20
CA ASN A 122 12.12 4.03 -12.84
C ASN A 122 11.52 2.91 -11.98
N PRO A 123 10.95 3.23 -10.81
CA PRO A 123 10.37 2.22 -9.95
C PRO A 123 9.19 1.55 -10.65
N ALA A 124 9.10 0.24 -10.50
CA ALA A 124 7.97 -0.55 -10.96
C ALA A 124 7.64 -1.61 -9.92
N ALA A 125 6.35 -1.82 -9.64
CA ALA A 125 5.91 -2.83 -8.69
C ALA A 125 4.46 -3.24 -8.93
N ASP A 126 4.20 -4.54 -8.95
CA ASP A 126 2.86 -5.09 -8.76
C ASP A 126 2.62 -5.27 -7.27
N VAL A 127 1.47 -4.80 -6.77
CA VAL A 127 1.08 -4.85 -5.36
C VAL A 127 -0.26 -5.54 -5.24
N SER A 128 -0.39 -6.41 -4.23
CA SER A 128 -1.65 -7.01 -3.83
C SER A 128 -1.79 -7.04 -2.32
N LEU A 129 -3.00 -6.83 -1.82
CA LEU A 129 -3.37 -6.93 -0.42
C LEU A 129 -4.67 -7.72 -0.33
N THR A 130 -4.71 -8.74 0.52
CA THR A 130 -5.95 -9.41 0.90
C THR A 130 -6.14 -9.36 2.41
N GLY A 131 -7.38 -9.46 2.87
CA GLY A 131 -7.73 -9.46 4.28
C GLY A 131 -9.23 -9.58 4.50
N SER A 132 -9.69 -9.29 5.70
CA SER A 132 -11.11 -9.14 6.00
C SER A 132 -11.39 -7.99 6.97
N VAL A 133 -12.47 -7.25 6.71
CA VAL A 133 -12.97 -6.15 7.55
C VAL A 133 -14.41 -6.46 7.91
N ASP A 134 -14.75 -6.46 9.20
CA ASP A 134 -16.09 -6.85 9.67
C ASP A 134 -16.57 -8.18 9.07
N ASP A 135 -15.64 -9.15 8.99
CA ASP A 135 -15.81 -10.49 8.40
C ASP A 135 -16.18 -10.50 6.89
N GLN A 136 -16.03 -9.37 6.21
CA GLN A 136 -16.16 -9.22 4.77
C GLN A 136 -14.80 -9.29 4.07
N PRO A 137 -14.67 -9.99 2.93
CA PRO A 137 -13.40 -10.12 2.23
C PRO A 137 -12.96 -8.78 1.63
N LEU A 138 -11.67 -8.49 1.79
CA LEU A 138 -10.96 -7.35 1.20
C LEU A 138 -9.93 -7.89 0.21
N ASP A 139 -9.91 -7.35 -1.02
CA ASP A 139 -8.85 -7.55 -2.02
C ASP A 139 -8.52 -6.19 -2.64
N LEU A 140 -7.23 -5.86 -2.71
CA LEU A 140 -6.71 -4.66 -3.35
C LEU A 140 -5.55 -5.07 -4.26
N ARG A 141 -5.53 -4.53 -5.48
CA ARG A 141 -4.46 -4.72 -6.46
C ARG A 141 -4.15 -3.41 -7.16
N ALA A 142 -2.88 -3.20 -7.49
CA ALA A 142 -2.42 -2.11 -8.34
C ALA A 142 -1.02 -2.40 -8.89
N SER A 143 -0.71 -1.86 -10.06
CA SER A 143 0.63 -1.91 -10.65
C SER A 143 1.20 -0.50 -10.76
N LEU A 144 2.25 -0.21 -9.99
CA LEU A 144 3.07 0.98 -10.18
C LEU A 144 3.98 0.80 -11.40
N VAL A 145 3.89 1.72 -12.34
CA VAL A 145 4.73 1.75 -13.55
C VAL A 145 5.34 3.13 -13.69
N THR A 146 6.59 3.21 -14.13
CA THR A 146 7.22 4.46 -14.55
C THR A 146 7.50 4.43 -16.05
N ARG A 147 6.99 5.42 -16.80
CA ARG A 147 7.26 5.61 -18.24
C ARG A 147 7.55 7.08 -18.50
N ASP A 148 8.65 7.35 -19.21
CA ASP A 148 9.07 8.71 -19.57
C ASP A 148 9.14 9.68 -18.36
N GLY A 149 9.57 9.15 -17.21
CA GLY A 149 9.63 9.89 -15.94
C GLY A 149 8.30 10.05 -15.20
N MET A 150 7.16 9.71 -15.83
CA MET A 150 5.85 9.76 -15.22
C MET A 150 5.50 8.43 -14.55
N ARG A 151 5.01 8.52 -13.31
CA ARG A 151 4.54 7.35 -12.56
C ARG A 151 3.05 7.18 -12.75
N SER A 152 2.58 5.94 -12.83
CA SER A 152 1.17 5.61 -12.87
C SER A 152 0.85 4.36 -12.05
N LEU A 153 -0.33 4.35 -11.44
CA LEU A 153 -0.98 3.18 -10.89
C LEU A 153 -1.95 2.66 -11.93
N ASN A 154 -1.62 1.53 -12.54
CA ASN A 154 -2.44 0.87 -13.53
C ASN A 154 -3.21 -0.27 -12.88
N GLY A 155 -4.45 -0.48 -13.34
CA GLY A 155 -5.30 -1.57 -12.87
C GLY A 155 -5.59 -1.50 -11.38
N LEU A 156 -5.70 -0.30 -10.80
CA LEU A 156 -6.15 -0.18 -9.41
C LEU A 156 -7.52 -0.84 -9.30
N SER A 157 -7.64 -1.79 -8.38
CA SER A 157 -8.89 -2.48 -8.08
C SER A 157 -8.93 -2.73 -6.58
N LEU A 158 -9.98 -2.25 -5.94
CA LEU A 158 -10.33 -2.52 -4.55
C LEU A 158 -11.69 -3.20 -4.56
N SER A 159 -11.81 -4.34 -3.90
CA SER A 159 -13.10 -4.95 -3.55
C SER A 159 -13.22 -5.14 -2.04
N LEU A 160 -14.36 -4.75 -1.49
CA LEU A 160 -14.74 -5.01 -0.11
C LEU A 160 -16.18 -5.55 -0.10
N ALA A 161 -16.33 -6.84 0.21
CA ALA A 161 -17.52 -7.62 -0.15
C ALA A 161 -17.86 -7.44 -1.64
N ASP A 162 -19.11 -7.07 -1.96
CA ASP A 162 -19.59 -6.89 -3.33
C ASP A 162 -19.30 -5.50 -3.90
N ASN A 163 -18.69 -4.60 -3.10
CA ASN A 163 -18.36 -3.26 -3.54
C ASN A 163 -17.02 -3.24 -4.26
N LYS A 164 -16.92 -2.44 -5.31
CA LYS A 164 -15.73 -2.31 -6.14
C LYS A 164 -15.38 -0.84 -6.41
N VAL A 165 -14.10 -0.52 -6.31
CA VAL A 165 -13.50 0.72 -6.83
C VAL A 165 -12.39 0.35 -7.80
N SER A 166 -12.39 0.91 -9.00
CA SER A 166 -11.34 0.60 -9.98
C SER A 166 -10.98 1.76 -10.89
N GLY A 167 -9.74 1.81 -11.38
CA GLY A 167 -9.32 2.80 -12.36
C GLY A 167 -7.81 2.81 -12.60
N ASP A 168 -7.37 3.72 -13.47
CA ASP A 168 -5.97 4.03 -13.68
C ASP A 168 -5.70 5.46 -13.19
N LEU A 169 -4.56 5.66 -12.52
CA LEU A 169 -4.15 6.95 -11.97
C LEU A 169 -2.72 7.29 -12.40
N ALA A 170 -2.52 8.40 -13.08
CA ALA A 170 -1.20 9.02 -13.18
C ALA A 170 -0.85 9.69 -11.84
N LEU A 171 0.43 9.76 -11.50
CA LEU A 171 0.95 10.51 -10.36
C LEU A 171 1.81 11.64 -10.91
N ASP A 172 1.48 12.88 -10.53
CA ASP A 172 2.31 14.03 -10.88
C ASP A 172 3.62 14.08 -10.05
N ASP A 173 4.42 15.12 -10.25
CA ASP A 173 5.70 15.29 -9.55
C ASP A 173 5.54 15.42 -8.02
N THR A 174 4.35 15.79 -7.54
CA THR A 174 3.99 15.85 -6.11
C THR A 174 3.36 14.57 -5.59
N LEU A 175 3.23 13.55 -6.46
CA LEU A 175 2.50 12.30 -6.25
C LEU A 175 0.99 12.49 -6.10
N LEU A 176 0.43 13.59 -6.60
CA LEU A 176 -1.01 13.79 -6.67
C LEU A 176 -1.59 12.81 -7.71
N PRO A 177 -2.56 11.95 -7.33
CA PRO A 177 -3.22 11.07 -8.27
C PRO A 177 -4.17 11.82 -9.20
N LEU A 178 -4.05 11.55 -10.49
CA LEU A 178 -4.86 12.12 -11.57
C LEU A 178 -5.44 10.99 -12.41
N GLY A 179 -6.75 11.00 -12.65
CA GLY A 179 -7.41 9.93 -13.39
C GLY A 179 -8.87 9.79 -13.01
N THR A 180 -9.48 8.68 -13.42
CA THR A 180 -10.89 8.40 -13.11
C THR A 180 -11.00 7.07 -12.37
N LEU A 181 -11.71 7.10 -11.25
CA LEU A 181 -12.14 5.93 -10.51
C LEU A 181 -13.60 5.65 -10.81
N THR A 182 -13.92 4.40 -11.10
CA THR A 182 -15.29 3.88 -11.15
C THR A 182 -15.63 3.28 -9.80
N LEU A 183 -16.81 3.63 -9.28
CA LEU A 183 -17.39 3.05 -8.07
C LEU A 183 -18.60 2.22 -8.47
N GLU A 184 -18.64 0.97 -8.01
CA GLU A 184 -19.76 0.05 -8.12
C GLU A 184 -20.01 -0.50 -6.72
N ALA A 185 -20.96 0.07 -5.99
CA ALA A 185 -21.25 -0.32 -4.61
C ALA A 185 -22.74 -0.67 -4.45
N PRO A 186 -23.11 -1.96 -4.54
CA PRO A 186 -24.48 -2.40 -4.23
C PRO A 186 -24.91 -2.07 -2.79
N ASP A 187 -23.95 -1.96 -1.87
CA ASP A 187 -24.13 -1.39 -0.54
C ASP A 187 -22.89 -0.61 -0.13
N ILE A 188 -22.98 0.72 -0.08
CA ILE A 188 -21.85 1.59 0.27
C ILE A 188 -21.36 1.44 1.72
N GLY A 189 -22.13 0.77 2.59
CA GLY A 189 -21.86 0.67 4.03
C GLY A 189 -20.42 0.24 4.38
N PRO A 190 -19.90 -0.87 3.85
CA PRO A 190 -18.54 -1.33 4.12
C PRO A 190 -17.46 -0.31 3.70
N LEU A 191 -17.59 0.31 2.52
CA LEU A 191 -16.63 1.33 2.05
C LEU A 191 -16.74 2.63 2.87
N ALA A 192 -17.96 3.06 3.19
CA ALA A 192 -18.21 4.22 4.03
C ALA A 192 -17.62 4.02 5.44
N ALA A 193 -17.73 2.81 5.97
CA ALA A 193 -17.13 2.44 7.23
C ALA A 193 -15.60 2.64 7.18
N LEU A 194 -14.89 2.25 6.13
CA LEU A 194 -13.43 2.52 6.03
C LEU A 194 -13.08 4.00 6.21
N ALA A 195 -13.93 4.91 5.73
CA ALA A 195 -13.79 6.36 5.89
C ALA A 195 -14.33 6.92 7.23
N GLY A 196 -14.66 6.05 8.18
CA GLY A 196 -15.23 6.45 9.47
C GLY A 196 -16.68 6.94 9.38
N GLN A 197 -17.39 6.63 8.30
CA GLN A 197 -18.77 7.06 8.07
C GLN A 197 -19.74 5.90 8.29
N THR A 198 -20.98 6.25 8.63
CA THR A 198 -22.11 5.31 8.65
C THR A 198 -23.05 5.70 7.53
N ALA A 199 -23.03 4.93 6.45
CA ALA A 199 -23.94 5.09 5.32
C ALA A 199 -24.47 3.71 4.89
N ALA A 200 -25.54 3.68 4.12
CA ALA A 200 -26.08 2.46 3.55
C ALA A 200 -26.79 2.76 2.23
N GLY A 201 -26.93 1.74 1.39
CA GLY A 201 -27.60 1.80 0.10
C GLY A 201 -26.64 1.80 -1.08
N ASP A 202 -27.19 1.76 -2.29
CA ASP A 202 -26.42 1.58 -3.51
C ASP A 202 -25.81 2.90 -4.00
N VAL A 203 -24.58 2.84 -4.53
CA VAL A 203 -23.92 3.97 -5.18
C VAL A 203 -23.12 3.45 -6.36
N GLN A 204 -23.28 4.06 -7.53
CA GLN A 204 -22.47 3.75 -8.70
C GLN A 204 -22.13 4.99 -9.51
N GLY A 205 -21.00 4.97 -10.22
CA GLY A 205 -20.62 6.03 -11.14
C GLY A 205 -19.11 6.28 -11.14
N SER A 206 -18.71 7.54 -11.36
CA SER A 206 -17.31 7.92 -11.54
C SER A 206 -16.86 9.09 -10.67
N ILE A 207 -15.60 9.05 -10.26
CA ILE A 207 -14.90 10.08 -9.52
C ILE A 207 -13.65 10.43 -10.32
N ARG A 208 -13.56 11.65 -10.82
CA ARG A 208 -12.42 12.12 -11.61
C ARG A 208 -11.55 13.03 -10.76
N LEU A 209 -10.29 12.65 -10.60
CA LEU A 209 -9.24 13.42 -9.94
C LEU A 209 -8.45 14.18 -11.01
N SER A 210 -8.38 15.49 -10.88
CA SER A 210 -7.70 16.38 -11.82
C SER A 210 -6.92 17.47 -11.10
N SER A 211 -6.13 18.24 -11.86
CA SER A 211 -5.44 19.43 -11.38
C SER A 211 -5.79 20.60 -12.29
N ASP A 212 -6.20 21.72 -11.70
CA ASP A 212 -6.47 22.97 -12.41
C ASP A 212 -5.54 24.06 -11.85
N GLY A 213 -4.60 24.53 -12.68
CA GLY A 213 -3.60 25.50 -12.24
C GLY A 213 -2.72 25.03 -11.07
N GLY A 214 -2.55 23.71 -10.90
CA GLY A 214 -1.83 23.13 -9.76
C GLY A 214 -2.70 22.88 -8.52
N ALA A 215 -3.97 23.31 -8.52
CA ALA A 215 -4.92 23.02 -7.45
C ALA A 215 -5.65 21.70 -7.72
N PRO A 216 -5.71 20.78 -6.73
CA PRO A 216 -6.37 19.50 -6.90
C PRO A 216 -7.88 19.68 -7.00
N THR A 217 -8.51 19.10 -8.00
CA THR A 217 -9.96 19.14 -8.24
C THR A 217 -10.53 17.72 -8.29
N VAL A 218 -11.76 17.56 -7.83
CA VAL A 218 -12.50 16.30 -7.94
C VAL A 218 -13.87 16.55 -8.55
N ALA A 219 -14.18 15.85 -9.63
CA ALA A 219 -15.50 15.83 -10.23
C ALA A 219 -16.17 14.49 -9.92
N ILE A 220 -17.40 14.55 -9.41
CA ILE A 220 -18.18 13.42 -8.95
C ILE A 220 -19.42 13.31 -9.84
N ASP A 221 -19.62 12.14 -10.43
CA ASP A 221 -20.82 11.78 -11.20
C ASP A 221 -21.32 10.43 -10.69
N LEU A 222 -22.29 10.45 -9.78
CA LEU A 222 -22.78 9.27 -9.07
C LEU A 222 -24.30 9.20 -9.12
N THR A 223 -24.82 7.98 -9.20
CA THR A 223 -26.25 7.68 -9.05
C THR A 223 -26.48 6.69 -7.91
N SER A 224 -27.70 6.73 -7.36
CA SER A 224 -28.14 5.86 -6.29
C SER A 224 -29.66 5.65 -6.35
N GLY A 225 -30.11 4.41 -6.30
CA GLY A 225 -31.52 4.05 -6.11
C GLY A 225 -32.01 4.43 -4.72
N SER A 226 -31.18 4.18 -3.71
CA SER A 226 -31.38 4.68 -2.35
C SER A 226 -30.07 4.84 -1.60
N ILE A 227 -29.93 5.93 -0.84
CA ILE A 227 -28.79 6.16 0.03
C ILE A 227 -29.26 6.75 1.35
N SER A 228 -28.60 6.37 2.44
CA SER A 228 -28.86 6.93 3.76
C SER A 228 -27.58 7.18 4.55
N ARG A 229 -27.63 8.16 5.45
CA ARG A 229 -26.59 8.48 6.42
C ARG A 229 -27.26 8.96 7.71
N GLY A 230 -27.29 8.09 8.73
CA GLY A 230 -28.11 8.32 9.92
C GLY A 230 -29.60 8.41 9.57
N ASP A 231 -30.30 9.42 10.08
CA ASP A 231 -31.74 9.62 9.82
C ASP A 231 -32.02 10.25 8.45
N LEU A 232 -30.99 10.70 7.72
CA LEU A 232 -31.14 11.26 6.38
C LEU A 232 -31.19 10.13 5.36
N ALA A 233 -32.26 10.07 4.58
CA ALA A 233 -32.41 9.15 3.46
C ALA A 233 -32.83 9.90 2.19
N ALA A 234 -32.25 9.50 1.06
CA ALA A 234 -32.61 9.96 -0.27
C ALA A 234 -32.90 8.76 -1.17
N LYS A 235 -33.81 8.94 -2.12
CA LYS A 235 -34.18 7.93 -3.13
C LYS A 235 -34.03 8.54 -4.51
N THR A 236 -33.62 7.72 -5.47
CA THR A 236 -33.44 8.14 -6.87
C THR A 236 -32.57 9.39 -6.96
N THR A 237 -31.34 9.28 -6.47
CA THR A 237 -30.40 10.40 -6.39
C THR A 237 -29.43 10.36 -7.57
N ALA A 238 -29.16 11.53 -8.13
CA ALA A 238 -28.05 11.77 -9.05
C ALA A 238 -27.23 12.95 -8.53
N VAL A 239 -25.92 12.79 -8.43
CA VAL A 239 -24.98 13.80 -7.99
C VAL A 239 -24.03 14.11 -9.13
N ASN A 240 -24.05 15.35 -9.59
CA ASN A 240 -23.02 15.91 -10.47
C ASN A 240 -22.39 17.10 -9.73
N ALA A 241 -21.14 16.96 -9.30
CA ALA A 241 -20.46 17.95 -8.49
C ALA A 241 -19.02 18.15 -8.95
N LEU A 242 -18.52 19.38 -8.84
CA LEU A 242 -17.11 19.71 -8.97
C LEU A 242 -16.66 20.38 -7.67
N VAL A 243 -15.66 19.80 -7.03
CA VAL A 243 -15.04 20.32 -5.82
C VAL A 243 -13.62 20.74 -6.15
N ALA A 244 -13.29 22.00 -5.88
CA ALA A 244 -11.95 22.53 -6.03
C ALA A 244 -11.22 22.53 -4.69
N ASN A 245 -9.91 22.29 -4.74
CA ASN A 245 -8.99 22.32 -3.62
C ASN A 245 -9.42 21.41 -2.45
N TYR A 246 -9.49 20.11 -2.71
CA TYR A 246 -9.99 19.11 -1.74
C TYR A 246 -8.95 18.63 -0.70
N LEU A 247 -7.70 19.12 -0.77
CA LEU A 247 -6.60 18.78 0.13
C LEU A 247 -6.35 19.86 1.20
#